data_AF-A0A2P2JQE8-F1
#
_entry.id   AF-A0A2P2JQE8-F1
#
_cell.length_a   1.000
_cell.length_b   1.000
_cell.length_c   1.000
_cell.angle_alpha   90.00
_cell.angle_beta   90.00
_cell.angle_gamma   90.00
#
_symmetry.space_group_name_H-M   'P 1'
#
loop_
_entity.id
_entity.type
_entity.pdbx_description
1 polymer ?
#
loop_
_entity_poly.entity_id
_entity_poly.type
_entity_poly.pdbx_seq_one_letter_code
_entity_poly.pdbx_strand_id
1 'polypeptide(L)'
;MSFLDDFQANLESLPTILQKKYALLRDLDKSLQEIQRQNEQRCEQEIEEIKQGVKVGNIKPDSSLVRFSDEALDEQKHSIRIADEKVAMAVQAYDLVDAHIQQLDQYLKRYDEDLRRESAAAASASPASSLDGSSRSVKGGDSGRGGRKKYSSFML
;
A
#
# COMPACT_ATOMS: atom_id res chain seq x y z
N MET A 1 12.90 12.31 -23.29
CA MET A 1 12.34 11.02 -22.87
C MET A 1 10.85 11.06 -23.15
N SER A 2 10.31 10.03 -23.78
CA SER A 2 8.87 9.84 -23.92
C SER A 2 8.26 9.48 -22.56
N PHE A 3 6.97 9.75 -22.35
CA PHE A 3 6.24 9.28 -21.16
C PHE A 3 6.40 7.76 -20.96
N LEU A 4 6.52 7.00 -22.05
CA LEU A 4 6.75 5.56 -22.02
C LEU A 4 8.13 5.19 -21.43
N ASP A 5 9.18 5.93 -21.78
CA ASP A 5 10.54 5.70 -21.31
C ASP A 5 10.62 5.95 -19.80
N ASP A 6 10.00 7.03 -19.33
CA ASP A 6 9.93 7.38 -17.92
C ASP A 6 9.10 6.34 -17.13
N PHE A 7 7.98 5.88 -17.70
CA PHE A 7 7.16 4.83 -17.08
C PHE A 7 7.91 3.50 -16.97
N GLN A 8 8.62 3.09 -18.03
CA GLN A 8 9.40 1.85 -18.03
C GLN A 8 10.55 1.91 -17.04
N ALA A 9 11.32 3.00 -17.02
CA ALA A 9 12.42 3.17 -16.06
C ALA A 9 11.92 3.11 -14.60
N ASN A 10 10.75 3.72 -14.33
CA ASN A 10 10.11 3.66 -13.02
C ASN A 10 9.70 2.23 -12.65
N LEU A 11 9.09 1.47 -13.57
CA LEU A 11 8.72 0.07 -13.34
C LEU A 11 9.91 -0.86 -13.12
N GLU A 12 11.01 -0.69 -13.84
CA GLU A 12 12.20 -1.54 -13.71
C GLU A 12 12.84 -1.42 -12.31
N SER A 13 12.78 -0.22 -11.72
CA SER A 13 13.33 0.02 -10.38
C SER A 13 12.41 -0.43 -9.23
N LEU A 14 11.10 -0.49 -9.46
CA LEU A 14 10.07 -0.75 -8.44
C LEU A 14 10.30 -2.05 -7.63
N PRO A 15 10.55 -3.22 -8.24
CA PRO A 15 10.78 -4.46 -7.49
C PRO A 15 11.95 -4.33 -6.50
N THR A 16 13.02 -3.66 -6.92
CA THR A 16 14.22 -3.47 -6.07
C THR A 16 13.92 -2.52 -4.92
N ILE A 17 13.16 -1.44 -5.17
CA ILE A 17 12.76 -0.48 -4.13
C ILE A 17 11.84 -1.15 -3.11
N LEU A 18 10.83 -1.89 -3.56
CA LEU A 18 9.92 -2.62 -2.68
C LEU A 18 10.64 -3.69 -1.87
N GLN A 19 11.53 -4.46 -2.48
CA GLN A 19 12.33 -5.47 -1.77
C GLN A 19 13.13 -4.83 -0.62
N LYS A 20 13.76 -3.67 -0.85
CA LYS A 20 14.48 -2.94 0.19
C LYS A 20 13.54 -2.45 1.30
N LYS A 21 12.38 -1.89 0.94
CA LYS A 21 11.37 -1.44 1.92
C LYS A 21 10.85 -2.60 2.78
N TYR A 22 10.52 -3.73 2.18
CA TYR A 22 10.03 -4.91 2.91
C TYR A 22 11.12 -5.57 3.76
N ALA A 23 12.37 -5.55 3.32
CA ALA A 23 13.49 -6.01 4.15
C ALA A 23 13.60 -5.16 5.42
N LEU A 24 13.58 -3.83 5.27
CA LEU A 24 13.62 -2.91 6.42
C LEU A 24 12.41 -3.08 7.33
N LEU A 25 11.20 -3.23 6.77
CA LEU A 25 9.99 -3.49 7.54
C LEU A 25 10.12 -4.77 8.38
N ARG A 26 10.69 -5.83 7.81
CA ARG A 26 10.92 -7.10 8.49
C ARG A 26 12.00 -7.02 9.57
N ASP A 27 12.96 -6.13 9.43
CA ASP A 27 13.97 -5.89 10.47
C ASP A 27 13.41 -5.03 11.61
N LEU A 28 12.58 -4.02 11.31
CA LEU A 28 11.80 -3.29 12.32
C LEU A 28 10.85 -4.24 13.08
N ASP A 29 10.20 -5.18 12.38
CA ASP A 29 9.36 -6.21 13.00
C ASP A 29 10.11 -7.05 14.02
N LYS A 30 11.29 -7.58 13.65
CA LYS A 30 12.11 -8.37 14.56
C LYS A 30 12.58 -7.54 15.75
N SER A 31 13.04 -6.31 15.50
CA SER A 31 13.52 -5.42 16.57
C SER A 31 12.40 -5.08 17.55
N LEU A 32 11.19 -4.80 17.05
CA LEU A 32 10.03 -4.51 17.86
C LEU A 32 9.65 -5.72 18.72
N GLN A 33 9.58 -6.91 18.12
CA GLN A 33 9.26 -8.16 18.84
C GLN A 33 10.27 -8.43 19.96
N GLU A 34 11.57 -8.26 19.70
CA GLU A 34 12.59 -8.50 20.71
C GLU A 34 12.50 -7.51 21.87
N ILE A 35 12.32 -6.21 21.59
CA ILE A 35 12.20 -5.20 22.65
C ILE A 35 10.91 -5.41 23.46
N GLN A 36 9.79 -5.74 22.80
CA GLN A 36 8.55 -6.08 23.49
C GLN A 36 8.74 -7.26 24.44
N ARG A 37 9.36 -8.34 23.96
CA ARG A 37 9.67 -9.52 24.77
C ARG A 37 10.57 -9.19 25.97
N GLN A 38 11.60 -8.36 25.77
CA GLN A 38 12.49 -7.92 26.84
C GLN A 38 11.75 -7.08 27.88
N ASN A 39 10.89 -6.16 27.43
CA ASN A 39 10.12 -5.28 28.30
C ASN A 39 9.06 -6.06 29.11
N GLU A 40 8.36 -7.01 28.49
CA GLU A 40 7.43 -7.93 29.16
C GLU A 40 8.15 -8.72 30.26
N GLN A 41 9.30 -9.33 29.94
CA GLN A 41 10.09 -10.08 30.90
C GLN A 41 10.55 -9.22 32.08
N ARG A 42 10.93 -7.95 31.84
CA ARG A 42 11.30 -7.01 32.90
C ARG A 42 10.10 -6.63 33.76
N CYS A 43 8.97 -6.33 33.15
CA CYS A 43 7.74 -6.00 33.87
C CYS A 43 7.29 -7.18 34.76
N GLU A 44 7.39 -8.42 34.27
CA GLU A 44 7.10 -9.62 35.06
C GLU A 44 8.02 -9.74 36.29
N GLN A 45 9.32 -9.50 36.12
CA GLN A 45 10.28 -9.50 37.23
C GLN A 45 9.94 -8.44 38.27
N GLU A 46 9.70 -7.20 37.84
CA GLU A 46 9.33 -6.10 38.73
C GLU A 46 8.02 -6.38 39.49
N ILE A 47 7.03 -6.98 38.81
CA ILE A 47 5.77 -7.40 39.45
C ILE A 47 6.03 -8.45 40.53
N GLU A 48 6.87 -9.45 40.27
CA GLU A 48 7.20 -10.48 41.26
C GLU A 48 8.00 -9.91 42.44
N GLU A 49 8.94 -9.00 42.20
CA GLU A 49 9.69 -8.29 43.24
C GLU A 49 8.77 -7.46 44.13
N ILE A 50 7.84 -6.71 43.54
CA ILE A 50 6.82 -5.95 44.29
C ILE A 50 5.95 -6.90 45.12
N LYS A 51 5.44 -7.98 44.52
CA LYS A 51 4.64 -8.99 45.24
C LYS A 51 5.39 -9.58 46.43
N GLN A 52 6.67 -9.91 46.27
CA GLN A 52 7.49 -10.43 47.36
C GLN A 52 7.74 -9.36 48.43
N GLY A 53 8.07 -8.12 48.04
CA GLY A 53 8.26 -7.01 48.97
C GLY A 53 7.02 -6.71 49.81
N VAL A 54 5.82 -6.84 49.23
CA VAL A 54 4.55 -6.71 49.95
C VAL A 54 4.35 -7.89 50.93
N LYS A 55 4.61 -9.13 50.50
CA LYS A 55 4.48 -10.33 51.37
C LYS A 55 5.38 -10.26 52.60
N VAL A 56 6.61 -9.75 52.45
CA VAL A 56 7.59 -9.62 53.54
C VAL A 56 7.35 -8.37 54.38
N GLY A 57 6.41 -7.49 53.99
CA GLY A 57 6.07 -6.26 54.71
C GLY A 57 7.02 -5.09 54.44
N ASN A 58 7.96 -5.24 53.50
CA ASN A 58 8.88 -4.18 53.07
C ASN A 58 8.19 -3.10 52.24
N ILE A 59 7.10 -3.46 51.54
CA ILE A 59 6.33 -2.55 50.68
C ILE A 59 4.88 -2.49 51.21
N LYS A 60 4.38 -1.28 51.49
CA LYS A 60 2.95 -1.09 51.77
C LYS A 60 2.14 -1.22 50.47
N PRO A 61 0.96 -1.84 50.48
CA PRO A 61 0.12 -2.00 49.29
C PRO A 61 -0.23 -0.69 48.57
N ASP A 62 -0.45 0.39 49.33
CA ASP A 62 -0.77 1.74 48.81
C ASP A 62 0.46 2.65 48.66
N SER A 63 1.66 2.07 48.62
CA SER A 63 2.88 2.85 48.46
C SER A 63 3.00 3.39 47.04
N SER A 64 3.36 4.67 46.90
CA SER A 64 3.75 5.27 45.61
C SER A 64 4.98 4.59 44.98
N LEU A 65 5.63 3.67 45.70
CA LEU A 65 6.71 2.80 45.22
C LEU A 65 6.23 1.64 44.33
N VAL A 66 4.91 1.40 44.23
CA VAL A 66 4.34 0.41 43.29
C VAL A 66 4.22 1.04 41.90
N ARG A 67 5.37 1.23 41.25
CA ARG A 67 5.46 1.70 39.86
C ARG A 67 6.60 0.95 39.16
N PHE A 68 6.47 0.79 37.85
CA PHE A 68 7.55 0.26 37.04
C PHE A 68 8.77 1.20 37.06
N SER A 69 9.95 0.62 36.87
CA SER A 69 11.21 1.35 36.75
C SER A 69 11.20 2.33 35.58
N ASP A 70 12.03 3.37 35.67
CA ASP A 70 12.24 4.30 34.56
C ASP A 70 12.80 3.56 33.34
N GLU A 71 13.65 2.54 33.54
CA GLU A 71 14.14 1.70 32.45
C GLU A 71 13.02 0.92 31.74
N ALA A 72 12.06 0.33 32.46
CA ALA A 72 10.92 -0.35 31.85
C ALA A 72 10.04 0.64 31.05
N LEU A 73 9.85 1.85 31.56
CA LEU A 73 9.13 2.90 30.85
C LEU A 73 9.88 3.39 29.61
N ASP A 74 11.20 3.48 29.66
CA ASP A 74 12.03 3.94 28.55
C ASP A 74 12.14 2.89 27.43
N GLU A 75 12.20 1.60 27.78
CA GLU A 75 12.06 0.50 26.82
C GLU A 75 10.68 0.51 26.15
N GLN A 76 9.61 0.73 26.92
CA GLN A 76 8.26 0.83 26.35
C GLN A 76 8.14 2.02 25.37
N LYS A 77 8.71 3.18 25.70
CA LYS A 77 8.80 4.33 24.78
C LYS A 77 9.62 3.98 23.54
N HIS A 78 10.67 3.18 23.68
CA HIS A 78 11.47 2.74 22.55
C HIS A 78 10.68 1.83 21.61
N SER A 79 9.91 0.88 22.13
CA SER A 79 9.00 0.05 21.33
C SER A 79 8.00 0.89 20.54
N ILE A 80 7.43 1.94 21.16
CA ILE A 80 6.48 2.84 20.49
C ILE A 80 7.16 3.54 19.30
N ARG A 81 8.38 4.06 19.47
CA ARG A 81 9.12 4.71 18.38
C ARG A 81 9.36 3.77 17.20
N ILE A 82 9.71 2.51 17.46
CA ILE A 82 9.91 1.51 16.39
C ILE A 82 8.57 1.16 15.71
N ALA A 83 7.49 1.05 16.49
CA ALA A 83 6.16 0.81 15.94
C ALA A 83 5.71 1.96 15.01
N ASP A 84 5.95 3.21 15.41
CA ASP A 84 5.66 4.39 14.58
C ASP A 84 6.48 4.37 13.28
N GLU A 85 7.78 4.05 13.37
CA GLU A 85 8.66 3.92 12.20
C GLU A 85 8.19 2.80 11.26
N LYS A 86 7.80 1.65 11.81
CA LYS A 86 7.24 0.54 11.05
C LYS A 86 5.97 0.95 10.30
N VAL A 87 5.05 1.68 10.96
CA VAL A 87 3.84 2.20 10.31
C VAL A 87 4.20 3.17 9.20
N ALA A 88 5.11 4.12 9.45
CA ALA A 88 5.57 5.05 8.43
C ALA A 88 6.20 4.33 7.22
N MET A 89 6.92 3.24 7.44
CA MET A 89 7.49 2.42 6.38
C MET A 89 6.46 1.66 5.57
N ALA A 90 5.42 1.12 6.22
CA ALA A 90 4.31 0.47 5.55
C ALA A 90 3.53 1.48 4.67
N VAL A 91 3.27 2.68 5.18
CA VAL A 91 2.61 3.76 4.43
C VAL A 91 3.43 4.13 3.19
N GLN A 92 4.75 4.34 3.33
CA GLN A 92 5.59 4.66 2.16
C GLN A 92 5.64 3.53 1.12
N ALA A 93 5.54 2.27 1.53
CA ALA A 93 5.48 1.15 0.58
C ALA A 93 4.12 1.14 -0.14
N TYR A 94 3.04 1.41 0.58
CA TYR A 94 1.70 1.54 0.01
C TYR A 94 1.62 2.69 -1.00
N ASP A 95 2.05 3.90 -0.60
CA ASP A 95 2.01 5.09 -1.45
C ASP A 95 2.83 4.90 -2.73
N LEU A 96 3.97 4.22 -2.64
CA LEU A 96 4.79 3.88 -3.81
C LEU A 96 4.00 3.01 -4.80
N VAL A 97 3.39 1.92 -4.31
CA VAL A 97 2.60 1.01 -5.17
C VAL A 97 1.40 1.74 -5.77
N ASP A 98 0.68 2.54 -4.97
CA ASP A 98 -0.46 3.32 -5.43
C ASP A 98 -0.07 4.30 -6.53
N ALA A 99 1.04 5.02 -6.37
CA ALA A 99 1.56 5.92 -7.39
C ALA A 99 1.84 5.19 -8.72
N HIS A 100 2.43 4.00 -8.67
CA HIS A 100 2.67 3.19 -9.88
C HIS A 100 1.39 2.68 -10.53
N ILE A 101 0.37 2.31 -9.73
CA ILE A 101 -0.96 1.95 -10.24
C ILE A 101 -1.59 3.14 -10.95
N GLN A 102 -1.56 4.32 -10.34
CA GLN A 102 -2.10 5.54 -10.96
C GLN A 102 -1.36 5.92 -12.26
N GLN A 103 -0.04 5.72 -12.32
CA GLN A 103 0.73 5.92 -13.56
C GLN A 103 0.32 4.94 -14.66
N LEU A 104 0.12 3.68 -14.32
CA LEU A 104 -0.36 2.67 -15.27
C LEU A 104 -1.77 3.01 -15.79
N ASP A 105 -2.68 3.44 -14.92
CA ASP A 105 -4.03 3.87 -15.32
C ASP A 105 -4.00 5.06 -16.28
N GLN A 106 -3.08 6.01 -16.07
CA GLN A 106 -2.88 7.14 -16.98
C GLN A 106 -2.29 6.70 -18.32
N TYR A 107 -1.36 5.75 -18.31
CA TYR A 107 -0.79 5.17 -19.52
C TYR A 107 -1.88 4.52 -20.38
N LEU A 108 -2.69 3.65 -19.78
CA LEU A 108 -3.77 2.95 -20.49
C LEU A 108 -4.77 3.92 -21.11
N LYS A 109 -5.16 4.98 -20.38
CA LYS A 109 -6.05 6.03 -20.93
C LYS A 109 -5.45 6.75 -22.13
N ARG A 110 -4.17 7.13 -22.08
CA ARG A 110 -3.48 7.79 -23.20
C ARG A 110 -3.37 6.86 -24.40
N TYR A 111 -3.02 5.60 -24.15
CA TYR A 111 -2.92 4.58 -25.19
C TYR A 111 -4.28 4.37 -25.91
N ASP A 112 -5.38 4.28 -25.15
CA ASP A 112 -6.73 4.17 -25.73
C ASP A 112 -7.12 5.41 -26.56
N GLU A 113 -6.77 6.61 -26.09
CA GLU A 113 -7.00 7.85 -26.84
C GLU A 113 -6.22 7.90 -28.15
N ASP A 114 -4.94 7.49 -28.12
CA ASP A 114 -4.07 7.47 -29.30
C ASP A 114 -4.56 6.45 -30.33
N LEU A 115 -4.99 5.26 -29.88
CA LEU A 115 -5.63 4.26 -30.75
C LEU A 115 -6.92 4.79 -31.39
N ARG A 116 -7.71 5.56 -30.64
CA ARG A 116 -8.92 6.21 -31.16
C ARG A 116 -8.59 7.33 -32.16
N ARG A 117 -7.51 8.07 -31.96
CA ARG A 117 -7.04 9.10 -32.91
C ARG A 117 -6.52 8.45 -34.19
N GLU A 118 -5.76 7.37 -34.09
CA GLU A 118 -5.20 6.67 -35.25
C GLU A 118 -6.30 6.00 -36.10
N SER A 119 -7.28 5.35 -35.47
CA SER A 119 -8.45 4.81 -36.18
C SER A 119 -9.29 5.91 -36.87
N ALA A 120 -9.46 7.07 -36.23
CA ALA A 120 -10.14 8.21 -36.85
C ALA A 120 -9.33 8.80 -38.03
N ALA A 121 -8.01 8.88 -37.90
CA ALA A 121 -7.12 9.34 -38.96
C ALA A 121 -7.16 8.38 -40.16
N ALA A 122 -7.09 7.07 -39.93
CA ALA A 122 -7.20 6.05 -40.97
C ALA A 122 -8.56 6.09 -41.70
N ALA A 123 -9.65 6.33 -40.97
CA ALA A 123 -10.97 6.52 -41.56
C ALA A 123 -11.06 7.79 -42.42
N SER A 124 -10.38 8.88 -42.02
CA SER A 124 -10.35 10.14 -42.77
C SER A 124 -9.39 10.15 -43.97
N ALA A 125 -8.37 9.30 -43.96
CA ALA A 125 -7.40 9.13 -45.04
C ALA A 125 -7.88 8.16 -46.13
N SER A 126 -9.01 7.48 -45.92
CA SER A 126 -9.68 6.70 -46.97
C SER A 126 -10.35 7.67 -47.96
N PRO A 127 -9.97 7.70 -49.24
CA PRO A 127 -10.63 8.57 -50.20
C PRO A 127 -12.08 8.10 -50.34
N ALA A 128 -13.03 9.01 -50.15
CA ALA A 128 -14.42 8.76 -50.48
C ALA A 128 -14.51 8.39 -51.97
N SER A 129 -14.63 7.09 -52.27
CA SER A 129 -15.07 6.61 -53.57
C SER A 129 -16.55 6.91 -53.70
N SER A 130 -16.88 8.15 -54.03
CA SER A 130 -18.16 8.47 -54.62
C SER A 130 -18.17 7.93 -56.05
N LEU A 131 -19.04 6.94 -56.34
CA LEU A 131 -19.96 6.95 -57.47
C LEU A 131 -21.05 5.88 -57.31
N ASP A 132 -22.25 6.36 -57.64
CA ASP A 132 -23.63 5.88 -57.50
C ASP A 132 -23.97 4.53 -58.17
N GLY A 133 -25.05 3.87 -57.72
CA GLY A 133 -25.58 2.66 -58.37
C GLY A 133 -26.57 1.78 -57.57
N SER A 134 -27.77 2.31 -57.29
CA SER A 134 -29.08 1.60 -57.21
C SER A 134 -29.15 0.06 -56.96
N SER A 135 -29.74 -0.38 -55.84
CA SER A 135 -30.98 -1.21 -55.81
C SER A 135 -31.33 -1.83 -54.43
N ARG A 136 -32.54 -1.52 -53.97
CA ARG A 136 -33.56 -2.33 -53.25
C ARG A 136 -33.16 -3.47 -52.26
N SER A 137 -33.68 -3.29 -51.04
CA SER A 137 -34.55 -4.21 -50.28
C SER A 137 -34.00 -5.08 -49.11
N VAL A 138 -34.50 -4.73 -47.91
CA VAL A 138 -35.24 -5.59 -46.94
C VAL A 138 -34.47 -6.57 -46.02
N LYS A 139 -34.33 -6.15 -44.75
CA LYS A 139 -34.85 -6.75 -43.49
C LYS A 139 -34.07 -7.80 -42.68
N GLY A 140 -34.03 -7.52 -41.37
CA GLY A 140 -33.90 -8.46 -40.24
C GLY A 140 -32.50 -8.42 -39.61
N GLY A 141 -32.28 -8.34 -38.30
CA GLY A 141 -33.14 -8.36 -37.13
C GLY A 141 -32.22 -8.49 -35.89
N ASP A 142 -32.56 -7.74 -34.85
CA ASP A 142 -32.24 -7.87 -33.41
C ASP A 142 -31.09 -8.80 -32.91
N SER A 143 -30.18 -8.21 -32.13
CA SER A 143 -29.51 -8.77 -30.92
C SER A 143 -28.27 -7.91 -30.63
N GLY A 144 -27.89 -7.56 -29.40
CA GLY A 144 -28.38 -7.85 -28.07
C GLY A 144 -27.45 -7.12 -27.10
N ARG A 145 -28.04 -6.54 -26.06
CA ARG A 145 -27.40 -5.78 -24.97
C ARG A 145 -26.30 -6.59 -24.26
N GLY A 146 -25.19 -5.94 -23.90
CA GLY A 146 -24.19 -6.48 -22.97
C GLY A 146 -23.53 -5.38 -22.16
N GLY A 147 -24.12 -5.03 -21.01
CA GLY A 147 -23.51 -4.14 -20.01
C GLY A 147 -22.85 -4.89 -18.85
N ARG A 148 -22.26 -4.10 -17.94
CA ARG A 148 -21.60 -4.40 -16.63
C ARG A 148 -20.11 -4.80 -16.69
N LYS A 149 -19.23 -4.35 -15.79
CA LYS A 149 -19.42 -3.79 -14.42
C LYS A 149 -18.20 -2.95 -14.02
N LYS A 150 -18.42 -1.82 -13.34
CA LYS A 150 -17.39 -1.06 -12.61
C LYS A 150 -16.97 -1.82 -11.35
N TYR A 151 -15.68 -1.87 -11.06
CA TYR A 151 -15.18 -2.18 -9.72
C TYR A 151 -14.90 -0.87 -8.98
N SER A 152 -15.53 -0.75 -7.82
CA SER A 152 -15.42 0.34 -6.87
C SER A 152 -14.11 0.18 -6.09
N SER A 153 -13.37 1.28 -6.01
CA SER A 153 -12.36 1.53 -4.99
C SER A 153 -12.94 1.24 -3.59
N PHE A 154 -12.22 0.45 -2.80
CA PHE A 154 -12.38 0.39 -1.36
C PHE A 154 -11.14 1.05 -0.76
N MET A 155 -11.32 2.27 -0.26
CA MET A 155 -10.42 2.91 0.70
C MET A 155 -10.60 2.21 2.04
N LEU A 156 -9.49 1.81 2.66
CA LEU A 156 -9.30 1.72 4.11
C LEU A 156 -7.91 2.27 4.42
#